data_AF-A0A9P1MRK9-F1
#
_entry.id   AF-A0A9P1MRK9-F1
#
_cell.length_a   1.000
_cell.length_b   1.000
_cell.length_c   1.000
_cell.angle_alpha   90.00
_cell.angle_beta   90.00
_cell.angle_gamma   90.00
#
_symmetry.space_group_name_H-M   'P 1'
#
loop_
_entity.id
_entity.type
_entity.pdbx_description
1 polymer ?
#
loop_
_entity_poly.entity_id
_entity_poly.type
_entity_poly.pdbx_seq_one_letter_code
_entity_poly.pdbx_strand_id
1 'polypeptide(L)'
;MSGTGFSEAAMRAKLAKLTSQQESIQTLSLWLLHHQRKSADAITHVWLKEIKMETNASRLVNLIYLANDVIQNSRKKAPEFMGKFFHVLEPAFKYCSRIQATELERAVQKVLKVFTDRQIYSLEQLSKLENAAHGKKHSHVQSTSQNTVTVDPPTLYDPEVVTKTVEELIESLHLMKNPASLDENIRGKLACYPEAVGTPSMLESIKNADEMKDLMRHVDEAEPLARDYCKRLADEMMERRNLQKLLDAMLVQVRATVDHQETVLREVKRKEDQVKSDLTEIHKTLESLPDLSDIPVDTPLPSLEKLFESNLN
;
A
#
# COMPACT_ATOMS: atom_id res chain seq x y z
N MET A 1 3.69 -38.54 -17.93
CA MET A 1 4.48 -37.29 -17.89
C MET A 1 5.43 -37.39 -16.72
N SER A 2 6.74 -37.43 -17.01
CA SER A 2 7.79 -37.59 -16.00
C SER A 2 7.68 -36.49 -14.94
N GLY A 3 7.47 -36.90 -13.69
CA GLY A 3 7.21 -36.00 -12.57
C GLY A 3 8.42 -35.11 -12.31
N THR A 4 8.27 -33.81 -12.58
CA THR A 4 9.18 -32.80 -12.03
C THR A 4 9.00 -32.81 -10.52
N GLY A 5 10.03 -33.25 -9.80
CA GLY A 5 10.02 -33.26 -8.34
C GLY A 5 9.75 -31.87 -7.77
N PHE A 6 9.09 -31.81 -6.62
CA PHE A 6 8.90 -30.56 -5.90
C PHE A 6 10.22 -30.03 -5.36
N SER A 7 10.49 -28.74 -5.61
CA SER A 7 11.46 -27.94 -4.87
C SER A 7 10.91 -26.52 -4.71
N GLU A 8 11.35 -25.79 -3.69
CA GLU A 8 10.93 -24.40 -3.52
C GLU A 8 11.33 -23.52 -4.71
N ALA A 9 12.52 -23.78 -5.29
CA ALA A 9 12.99 -23.08 -6.49
C ALA A 9 12.07 -23.35 -7.70
N ALA A 10 11.65 -24.60 -7.90
CA ALA A 10 10.71 -24.95 -8.96
C ALA A 10 9.34 -24.29 -8.75
N MET A 11 8.87 -24.20 -7.50
CA MET A 11 7.63 -23.48 -7.18
C MET A 11 7.76 -21.99 -7.47
N ARG A 12 8.83 -21.32 -7.03
CA ARG A 12 9.08 -19.89 -7.31
C ARG A 12 9.13 -19.61 -8.81
N ALA A 13 9.83 -20.46 -9.57
CA ALA A 13 9.90 -20.33 -11.03
C ALA A 13 8.52 -20.48 -11.70
N LYS A 14 7.64 -21.35 -11.18
CA LYS A 14 6.26 -21.48 -11.66
C LYS A 14 5.39 -20.29 -11.26
N LEU A 15 5.53 -19.78 -10.04
CA LEU A 15 4.80 -18.59 -9.56
C LEU A 15 5.20 -17.32 -10.33
N ALA A 16 6.46 -17.20 -10.72
CA ALA A 16 6.94 -16.09 -11.57
C ALA A 16 6.30 -16.09 -12.97
N LYS A 17 5.85 -17.24 -13.47
CA LYS A 17 5.18 -17.41 -14.77
C LYS A 17 3.66 -17.43 -14.66
N LEU A 18 3.10 -17.23 -13.46
CA LEU A 18 1.66 -17.26 -13.23
C LEU A 18 0.99 -16.05 -13.89
N THR A 19 -0.01 -16.31 -14.73
CA THR A 19 -0.79 -15.27 -15.42
C THR A 19 -2.21 -15.19 -14.87
N SER A 20 -2.97 -14.19 -15.33
CA SER A 20 -4.39 -14.03 -14.99
C SER A 20 -5.30 -15.02 -15.73
N GLN A 21 -4.75 -15.85 -16.62
CA GLN A 21 -5.52 -16.84 -17.36
C GLN A 21 -5.91 -18.01 -16.45
N GLN A 22 -7.18 -18.42 -16.53
CA GLN A 22 -7.73 -19.51 -15.73
C GLN A 22 -6.94 -20.82 -15.87
N GLU A 23 -6.51 -21.15 -17.08
CA GLU A 23 -5.72 -22.36 -17.36
C GLU A 23 -4.35 -22.32 -16.66
N SER A 24 -3.69 -21.16 -16.61
CA SER A 24 -2.42 -20.97 -15.89
C SER A 24 -2.58 -21.25 -14.40
N ILE A 25 -3.63 -20.70 -13.80
CA ILE A 25 -3.97 -20.89 -12.39
C ILE A 25 -4.30 -22.35 -12.08
N GLN A 26 -5.16 -22.98 -12.88
CA GLN A 26 -5.58 -24.37 -12.68
C GLN A 26 -4.42 -25.36 -12.86
N THR A 27 -3.57 -25.14 -13.85
CA THR A 27 -2.41 -26.00 -14.11
C THR A 27 -1.44 -25.97 -12.92
N LEU A 28 -1.16 -24.78 -12.38
CA LEU A 28 -0.29 -24.66 -11.21
C LEU A 28 -0.96 -25.20 -9.95
N SER A 29 -2.25 -24.92 -9.75
CA SER A 29 -3.04 -25.46 -8.64
C SER A 29 -3.02 -26.98 -8.60
N LEU A 30 -3.24 -27.64 -9.75
CA LEU A 30 -3.16 -29.09 -9.87
C LEU A 30 -1.77 -29.64 -9.53
N TRP A 31 -0.72 -28.96 -9.99
CA TRP A 31 0.66 -29.33 -9.66
C TRP A 31 0.95 -29.18 -8.16
N LEU A 32 0.45 -28.13 -7.50
CA LEU A 32 0.59 -27.96 -6.04
C LEU A 32 -0.19 -29.04 -5.27
N LEU A 33 -1.42 -29.35 -5.70
CA LEU A 33 -2.22 -30.43 -5.11
C LEU A 33 -1.59 -31.81 -5.28
N HIS A 34 -0.86 -32.05 -6.36
CA HIS A 34 -0.12 -33.29 -6.55
C HIS A 34 1.00 -33.47 -5.51
N HIS A 35 1.66 -32.38 -5.13
CA HIS A 35 2.81 -32.39 -4.23
C HIS A 35 2.48 -32.13 -2.76
N GLN A 36 1.22 -31.79 -2.44
CA GLN A 36 0.80 -31.40 -1.09
C GLN A 36 1.19 -32.42 -0.01
N ARG A 37 1.10 -33.73 -0.29
CA ARG A 37 1.30 -34.79 0.73
C ARG A 37 2.68 -34.71 1.40
N LYS A 38 3.72 -34.34 0.64
CA LYS A 38 5.10 -34.25 1.15
C LYS A 38 5.56 -32.82 1.39
N SER A 39 4.90 -31.84 0.79
CA SER A 39 5.43 -30.48 0.66
C SER A 39 4.44 -29.38 1.07
N ALA A 40 3.33 -29.70 1.73
CA ALA A 40 2.31 -28.71 2.08
C ALA A 40 2.85 -27.50 2.87
N ASP A 41 3.75 -27.72 3.84
CA ASP A 41 4.37 -26.63 4.61
C ASP A 41 5.26 -25.75 3.74
N ALA A 42 6.12 -26.36 2.94
CA ALA A 42 6.97 -25.63 2.00
C ALA A 42 6.13 -24.85 0.98
N ILE A 43 5.04 -25.43 0.47
CA ILE A 43 4.14 -24.77 -0.48
C ILE A 43 3.51 -23.52 0.14
N THR A 44 2.88 -23.66 1.31
CA THR A 44 2.20 -22.54 1.99
C THR A 44 3.19 -21.46 2.42
N HIS A 45 4.39 -21.84 2.87
CA HIS A 45 5.46 -20.91 3.21
C HIS A 45 5.98 -20.14 2.01
N VAL A 46 6.29 -20.82 0.90
CA VAL A 46 6.77 -20.17 -0.34
C VAL A 46 5.70 -19.24 -0.90
N TRP A 47 4.43 -19.66 -0.95
CA TRP A 47 3.34 -18.81 -1.41
C TRP A 47 3.21 -17.54 -0.56
N LEU A 48 3.24 -17.66 0.77
CA LEU A 48 3.17 -16.49 1.65
C LEU A 48 4.37 -15.55 1.48
N LYS A 49 5.57 -16.13 1.31
CA LYS A 49 6.79 -15.35 1.05
C LYS A 49 6.67 -14.57 -0.25
N GLU A 50 6.20 -15.20 -1.32
CA GLU A 50 5.97 -14.54 -2.61
C GLU A 50 4.93 -13.42 -2.50
N ILE A 51 3.81 -13.62 -1.80
CA ILE A 51 2.83 -12.56 -1.51
C ILE A 51 3.51 -11.36 -0.83
N LYS A 52 4.30 -11.60 0.23
CA LYS A 52 4.95 -10.52 1.00
C LYS A 52 6.10 -9.83 0.26
N MET A 53 6.67 -10.47 -0.76
CA MET A 53 7.75 -9.89 -1.55
C MET A 53 7.23 -9.11 -2.77
N GLU A 54 6.03 -9.44 -3.26
CA GLU A 54 5.43 -8.84 -4.43
C GLU A 54 4.81 -7.46 -4.13
N THR A 55 4.95 -6.54 -5.08
CA THR A 55 4.39 -5.18 -5.02
C THR A 55 3.43 -4.90 -6.18
N ASN A 56 3.47 -5.69 -7.25
CA ASN A 56 2.55 -5.57 -8.37
C ASN A 56 1.16 -6.12 -8.01
N ALA A 57 0.15 -5.25 -8.03
CA ALA A 57 -1.23 -5.58 -7.68
C ALA A 57 -1.82 -6.69 -8.57
N SER A 58 -1.61 -6.64 -9.89
CA SER A 58 -2.09 -7.68 -10.82
C SER A 58 -1.48 -9.06 -10.52
N ARG A 59 -0.19 -9.12 -10.17
CA ARG A 59 0.45 -10.38 -9.79
C ARG A 59 -0.07 -10.90 -8.45
N LEU A 60 -0.30 -10.02 -7.47
CA LEU A 60 -0.93 -10.37 -6.21
C LEU A 60 -2.33 -10.95 -6.42
N VAL A 61 -3.15 -10.34 -7.29
CA VAL A 61 -4.47 -10.87 -7.67
C VAL A 61 -4.36 -12.31 -8.19
N ASN A 62 -3.39 -12.59 -9.07
CA ASN A 62 -3.18 -13.95 -9.59
C ASN A 62 -2.79 -14.93 -8.47
N LEU A 63 -1.93 -14.52 -7.54
CA LEU A 63 -1.52 -15.35 -6.39
C LEU A 63 -2.69 -15.62 -5.43
N ILE A 64 -3.57 -14.64 -5.22
CA ILE A 64 -4.80 -14.79 -4.42
C ILE A 64 -5.75 -15.78 -5.10
N TYR A 65 -5.96 -15.67 -6.42
CA TYR A 65 -6.80 -16.62 -7.14
C TYR A 65 -6.20 -18.03 -7.22
N LEU A 66 -4.88 -18.17 -7.25
CA LEU A 66 -4.22 -19.46 -7.12
C LEU A 66 -4.51 -20.11 -5.76
N ALA A 67 -4.35 -19.38 -4.66
CA ALA A 67 -4.67 -19.91 -3.33
C ALA A 67 -6.14 -20.32 -3.23
N ASN A 68 -7.05 -19.50 -3.77
CA ASN A 68 -8.46 -19.81 -3.83
C ASN A 68 -8.75 -21.14 -4.56
N ASP A 69 -8.17 -21.34 -5.75
CA ASP A 69 -8.38 -22.56 -6.52
C ASP A 69 -7.80 -23.80 -5.80
N VAL A 70 -6.59 -23.68 -5.23
CA VAL A 70 -5.96 -24.76 -4.45
C VAL A 70 -6.80 -25.14 -3.24
N ILE A 71 -7.27 -24.16 -2.46
CA ILE A 71 -8.07 -24.38 -1.25
C ILE A 71 -9.38 -25.08 -1.60
N GLN A 72 -10.11 -24.57 -2.59
CA GLN A 72 -11.39 -25.17 -2.99
C GLN A 72 -11.22 -26.61 -3.50
N ASN A 73 -10.17 -26.88 -4.27
CA ASN A 73 -9.88 -28.22 -4.79
C ASN A 73 -9.29 -29.17 -3.72
N SER A 74 -8.68 -28.62 -2.67
CA SER A 74 -8.16 -29.41 -1.54
C SER A 74 -9.26 -29.93 -0.61
N ARG A 75 -10.44 -29.30 -0.54
CA ARG A 75 -11.53 -29.67 0.38
C ARG A 75 -11.91 -31.15 0.35
N LYS A 76 -11.98 -31.76 -0.85
CA LYS A 76 -12.32 -33.18 -1.02
C LYS A 76 -11.10 -34.11 -1.03
N LYS A 77 -9.94 -33.62 -1.52
CA LYS A 77 -8.75 -34.45 -1.81
C LYS A 77 -7.69 -34.42 -0.71
N ALA A 78 -7.60 -33.32 0.03
CA ALA A 78 -6.53 -33.02 0.98
C ALA A 78 -6.98 -31.95 2.02
N PRO A 79 -7.91 -32.28 2.93
CA PRO A 79 -8.44 -31.30 3.90
C PRO A 79 -7.36 -30.73 4.84
N GLU A 80 -6.30 -31.47 5.16
CA GLU A 80 -5.17 -30.95 5.94
C GLU A 80 -4.43 -29.82 5.23
N PHE A 81 -4.37 -29.87 3.90
CA PHE A 81 -3.73 -28.83 3.10
C PHE A 81 -4.53 -27.53 3.11
N MET A 82 -5.87 -27.65 3.06
CA MET A 82 -6.79 -26.54 3.30
C MET A 82 -6.52 -25.89 4.66
N GLY A 83 -6.36 -26.69 5.71
CA GLY A 83 -6.04 -26.22 7.07
C GLY A 83 -4.71 -25.46 7.14
N LYS A 84 -3.66 -25.95 6.49
CA LYS A 84 -2.37 -25.25 6.41
C LYS A 84 -2.48 -23.90 5.69
N PHE A 85 -3.28 -23.83 4.63
CA PHE A 85 -3.52 -22.56 3.92
C PHE A 85 -4.20 -21.52 4.80
N PHE A 86 -5.12 -21.92 5.68
CA PHE A 86 -5.77 -21.00 6.60
C PHE A 86 -4.77 -20.18 7.43
N HIS A 87 -3.73 -20.82 7.96
CA HIS A 87 -2.70 -20.16 8.76
C HIS A 87 -1.89 -19.10 8.00
N VAL A 88 -1.78 -19.23 6.67
CA VAL A 88 -1.07 -18.26 5.83
C VAL A 88 -1.98 -17.22 5.19
N LEU A 89 -3.29 -17.45 5.14
CA LEU A 89 -4.25 -16.49 4.57
C LEU A 89 -4.35 -15.20 5.39
N GLU A 90 -4.43 -15.29 6.71
CA GLU A 90 -4.52 -14.12 7.59
C GLU A 90 -3.33 -13.15 7.43
N PRO A 91 -2.05 -13.58 7.53
CA PRO A 91 -0.92 -12.69 7.29
C PRO A 91 -0.82 -12.24 5.82
N ALA A 92 -1.32 -13.01 4.84
CA ALA A 92 -1.37 -12.60 3.45
C ALA A 92 -2.40 -11.48 3.23
N PHE A 93 -3.64 -11.64 3.71
CA PHE A 93 -4.70 -10.64 3.57
C PHE A 93 -4.35 -9.34 4.30
N LYS A 94 -3.71 -9.43 5.47
CA LYS A 94 -3.19 -8.25 6.18
C LYS A 94 -2.06 -7.54 5.43
N TYR A 95 -1.30 -8.25 4.60
CA TYR A 95 -0.32 -7.62 3.71
C TYR A 95 -1.02 -6.97 2.52
N CYS A 96 -1.94 -7.69 1.86
CA CYS A 96 -2.73 -7.18 0.74
C CYS A 96 -3.56 -5.95 1.12
N SER A 97 -4.11 -5.88 2.33
CA SER A 97 -4.90 -4.72 2.81
C SER A 97 -4.07 -3.45 2.96
N ARG A 98 -2.74 -3.56 3.00
CA ARG A 98 -1.83 -2.41 3.07
C ARG A 98 -1.46 -1.89 1.68
N ILE A 99 -1.83 -2.61 0.63
CA ILE A 99 -1.58 -2.23 -0.76
C ILE A 99 -2.83 -1.53 -1.26
N GLN A 100 -2.68 -0.26 -1.62
CA GLN A 100 -3.78 0.59 -2.07
C GLN A 100 -4.14 0.27 -3.54
N ALA A 101 -4.70 -0.91 -3.79
CA ALA A 101 -5.09 -1.35 -5.13
C ALA A 101 -6.51 -1.94 -5.12
N THR A 102 -7.44 -1.25 -5.79
CA THR A 102 -8.86 -1.63 -5.79
C THR A 102 -9.12 -2.98 -6.45
N GLU A 103 -8.33 -3.37 -7.46
CA GLU A 103 -8.46 -4.71 -8.06
C GLU A 103 -8.08 -5.84 -7.09
N LEU A 104 -7.08 -5.61 -6.23
CA LEU A 104 -6.62 -6.56 -5.23
C LEU A 104 -7.64 -6.69 -4.11
N GLU A 105 -8.17 -5.56 -3.63
CA GLU A 105 -9.25 -5.53 -2.65
C GLU A 105 -10.47 -6.31 -3.15
N ARG A 106 -10.93 -6.03 -4.39
CA ARG A 106 -12.04 -6.77 -5.01
C ARG A 106 -11.74 -8.26 -5.15
N ALA A 107 -10.50 -8.64 -5.46
CA ALA A 107 -10.12 -10.04 -5.56
C ALA A 107 -10.19 -10.74 -4.19
N VAL A 108 -9.68 -10.12 -3.13
CA VAL A 108 -9.76 -10.64 -1.75
C VAL A 108 -11.22 -10.75 -1.29
N GLN A 109 -12.04 -9.73 -1.53
CA GLN A 109 -13.48 -9.75 -1.20
C GLN A 109 -14.22 -10.87 -1.96
N LYS A 110 -13.91 -11.06 -3.26
CA LYS A 110 -14.48 -12.17 -4.05
C LYS A 110 -14.10 -13.53 -3.47
N VAL A 111 -12.84 -13.72 -3.08
CA VAL A 111 -12.38 -14.98 -2.48
C VAL A 111 -13.03 -15.22 -1.11
N LEU A 112 -13.13 -14.19 -0.26
CA LEU A 112 -13.85 -14.28 1.01
C LEU A 112 -15.32 -14.66 0.81
N LYS A 113 -16.01 -14.01 -0.14
CA LYS A 113 -17.38 -14.37 -0.50
C LYS A 113 -17.50 -15.83 -0.96
N VAL A 114 -16.58 -16.31 -1.79
CA VAL A 114 -16.55 -17.72 -2.20
C VAL A 114 -16.35 -18.66 -1.00
N PHE A 115 -15.48 -18.31 -0.06
CA PHE A 115 -15.27 -19.12 1.14
C PHE A 115 -16.50 -19.16 2.04
N THR A 116 -17.23 -18.06 2.15
CA THR A 116 -18.52 -17.97 2.85
C THR A 116 -19.60 -18.79 2.15
N ASP A 117 -19.87 -18.52 0.87
CA ASP A 117 -20.94 -19.15 0.08
C ASP A 117 -20.76 -20.68 0.01
N ARG A 118 -19.51 -21.16 -0.06
CA ARG A 118 -19.20 -22.59 -0.15
C ARG A 118 -18.90 -23.25 1.19
N GLN A 119 -18.98 -22.51 2.29
CA GLN A 119 -18.65 -22.97 3.64
C GLN A 119 -17.28 -23.68 3.69
N ILE A 120 -16.25 -23.00 3.16
CA ILE A 120 -14.88 -23.54 3.12
C ILE A 120 -14.26 -23.53 4.52
N TYR A 121 -14.51 -22.45 5.27
CA TYR A 121 -14.09 -22.29 6.67
C TYR A 121 -15.30 -21.98 7.54
N SER A 122 -15.15 -22.14 8.86
CA SER A 122 -16.19 -21.76 9.82
C SER A 122 -16.42 -20.24 9.83
N LEU A 123 -17.58 -19.79 10.32
CA LEU A 123 -17.90 -18.35 10.42
C LEU A 123 -16.89 -17.58 11.26
N GLU A 124 -16.36 -18.19 12.33
CA GLU A 124 -15.32 -17.58 13.18
C GLU A 124 -14.01 -17.36 12.39
N GLN A 125 -13.58 -18.38 11.64
CA GLN A 125 -12.40 -18.30 10.79
C GLN A 125 -12.58 -17.24 9.68
N LEU A 126 -13.76 -17.17 9.06
CA LEU A 126 -14.08 -16.18 8.03
C LEU A 126 -14.05 -14.76 8.60
N SER A 127 -14.65 -14.54 9.78
CA SER A 127 -14.58 -13.26 10.47
C SER A 127 -13.14 -12.82 10.76
N LYS A 128 -12.26 -13.77 11.14
CA LYS A 128 -10.84 -13.48 11.32
C LYS A 128 -10.15 -13.02 10.03
N LEU A 129 -10.45 -13.68 8.91
CA LEU A 129 -9.90 -13.33 7.60
C LEU A 129 -10.46 -12.00 7.08
N GLU A 130 -11.74 -11.71 7.31
CA GLU A 130 -12.36 -10.43 7.01
C GLU A 130 -11.69 -9.31 7.80
N ASN A 131 -11.49 -9.47 9.10
CA ASN A 131 -10.80 -8.48 9.93
C ASN A 131 -9.36 -8.23 9.47
N ALA A 132 -8.68 -9.28 9.00
CA ALA A 132 -7.34 -9.15 8.43
C ALA A 132 -7.35 -8.41 7.09
N ALA A 133 -8.37 -8.61 6.25
CA ALA A 133 -8.53 -7.94 4.97
C ALA A 133 -8.95 -6.46 5.09
N HIS A 134 -9.70 -6.09 6.14
CA HIS A 134 -10.16 -4.71 6.37
C HIS A 134 -9.21 -3.87 7.24
N GLY A 135 -8.16 -4.47 7.81
CA GLY A 135 -7.09 -3.80 8.55
C GLY A 135 -7.56 -2.80 9.61
N LYS A 136 -7.93 -3.27 10.82
CA LYS A 136 -8.27 -2.44 12.02
C LYS A 136 -8.78 -1.02 11.71
N LYS A 137 -9.96 -0.91 11.09
CA LYS A 137 -10.85 0.24 11.28
C LYS A 137 -11.91 -0.13 12.30
N HIS A 138 -11.59 -0.16 13.60
CA HIS A 138 -12.64 -0.21 14.64
C HIS A 138 -12.22 0.37 15.99
N SER A 139 -12.70 1.59 16.24
CA SER A 139 -13.47 2.05 17.42
C SER A 139 -14.07 3.40 16.99
N HIS A 140 -15.36 3.73 16.98
CA HIS A 140 -16.54 3.38 17.77
C HIS A 140 -17.73 3.95 16.91
N VAL A 141 -18.87 3.30 16.65
CA VAL A 141 -20.08 3.16 17.47
C VAL A 141 -21.08 2.33 16.64
N GLN A 142 -21.92 1.56 17.33
CA GLN A 142 -23.00 0.72 16.79
C GLN A 142 -24.11 1.50 16.05
N SER A 143 -24.74 0.75 15.13
CA SER A 143 -26.18 0.70 14.84
C SER A 143 -26.71 1.33 13.55
N THR A 144 -27.53 0.47 12.91
CA THR A 144 -28.67 0.69 12.01
C THR A 144 -28.42 0.91 10.52
N SER A 145 -28.93 -0.07 9.78
CA SER A 145 -29.22 -0.16 8.36
C SER A 145 -29.67 1.15 7.71
N GLN A 146 -29.09 1.50 6.56
CA GLN A 146 -29.77 1.57 5.26
C GLN A 146 -28.82 2.15 4.20
N ASN A 147 -29.03 1.69 2.96
CA ASN A 147 -28.39 2.12 1.72
C ASN A 147 -27.93 3.58 1.68
N THR A 148 -26.63 3.81 1.54
CA THR A 148 -26.08 5.01 0.88
C THR A 148 -24.76 4.69 0.20
N VAL A 149 -24.68 5.12 -1.06
CA VAL A 149 -23.51 5.15 -1.94
C VAL A 149 -22.24 5.55 -1.17
N THR A 150 -21.25 4.66 -1.11
CA THR A 150 -19.94 4.95 -0.53
C THR A 150 -19.14 5.83 -1.49
N VAL A 151 -19.25 7.15 -1.31
CA VAL A 151 -18.16 8.07 -1.59
C VAL A 151 -17.35 8.12 -0.29
N ASP A 152 -16.10 7.66 -0.34
CA ASP A 152 -15.20 7.74 0.80
C ASP A 152 -15.13 9.19 1.32
N PRO A 153 -15.15 9.42 2.65
CA PRO A 153 -15.02 10.76 3.20
C PRO A 153 -13.63 11.33 2.87
N PRO A 154 -13.49 12.64 2.56
CA PRO A 154 -12.19 13.25 2.42
C PRO A 154 -11.42 13.12 3.73
N THR A 155 -10.20 12.57 3.67
CA THR A 155 -9.24 12.62 4.77
C THR A 155 -9.10 14.09 5.19
N LEU A 156 -9.48 14.46 6.42
CA LEU A 156 -9.35 15.84 6.88
C LEU A 156 -7.88 16.28 6.81
N TYR A 157 -7.63 17.50 6.32
CA TYR A 157 -6.31 18.12 6.31
C TYR A 157 -5.79 18.29 7.75
N ASP A 158 -4.59 17.76 8.00
CA ASP A 158 -3.87 17.90 9.27
C ASP A 158 -2.41 18.31 8.99
N PRO A 159 -2.02 19.56 9.29
CA PRO A 159 -0.67 20.08 9.01
C PRO A 159 0.45 19.26 9.67
N GLU A 160 0.24 18.74 10.88
CA GLU A 160 1.29 18.06 11.64
C GLU A 160 1.59 16.69 11.03
N VAL A 161 0.54 15.98 10.60
CA VAL A 161 0.66 14.70 9.88
C VAL A 161 1.35 14.89 8.53
N VAL A 162 1.02 15.96 7.79
CA VAL A 162 1.69 16.27 6.52
C VAL A 162 3.18 16.53 6.72
N THR A 163 3.54 17.41 7.65
CA THR A 163 4.96 17.73 7.92
C THR A 163 5.75 16.49 8.30
N LYS A 164 5.23 15.66 9.22
CA LYS A 164 5.89 14.41 9.62
C LYS A 164 6.09 13.45 8.45
N THR A 165 5.07 13.31 7.59
CA THR A 165 5.17 12.42 6.42
C THR A 165 6.21 12.94 5.42
N VAL A 166 6.35 14.26 5.28
CA VAL A 166 7.40 14.88 4.44
C VAL A 166 8.79 14.59 5.00
N GLU A 167 8.98 14.73 6.32
CA GLU A 167 10.25 14.45 6.98
C GLU A 167 10.67 12.98 6.80
N GLU A 168 9.77 12.04 7.09
CA GLU A 168 10.01 10.59 6.89
C GLU A 168 10.31 10.26 5.42
N LEU A 169 9.63 10.92 4.47
CA LEU A 169 9.87 10.75 3.05
C LEU A 169 11.26 11.24 2.65
N ILE A 170 11.69 12.40 3.15
CA ILE A 170 13.02 12.95 2.88
C ILE A 170 14.10 12.02 3.45
N GLU A 171 13.94 11.50 4.66
CA GLU A 171 14.88 10.54 5.25
C GLU A 171 14.99 9.26 4.41
N SER A 172 13.85 8.69 4.01
CA SER A 172 13.81 7.50 3.14
C SER A 172 14.49 7.74 1.79
N LEU A 173 14.28 8.91 1.17
CA LEU A 173 14.95 9.31 -0.06
C LEU A 173 16.48 9.45 0.11
N HIS A 174 16.94 9.94 1.26
CA HIS A 174 18.37 10.02 1.56
C HIS A 174 19.01 8.63 1.69
N LEU A 175 18.35 7.69 2.37
CA LEU A 175 18.80 6.30 2.48
C LEU A 175 18.90 5.63 1.10
N MET A 176 17.99 6.00 0.18
CA MET A 176 17.96 5.50 -1.19
C MET A 176 18.97 6.15 -2.14
N LYS A 177 19.82 7.09 -1.68
CA LYS A 177 20.79 7.78 -2.54
C LYS A 177 21.92 6.87 -3.04
N ASN A 178 22.30 5.86 -2.26
CA ASN A 178 23.35 4.89 -2.63
C ASN A 178 22.90 3.42 -2.41
N PRO A 179 21.91 2.94 -3.19
CA PRO A 179 21.37 1.61 -3.09
C PRO A 179 22.38 0.54 -3.54
N ALA A 180 22.26 -0.67 -3.02
CA ALA A 180 23.11 -1.80 -3.39
C ALA A 180 23.05 -2.13 -4.88
N SER A 181 21.90 -1.91 -5.52
CA SER A 181 21.71 -2.08 -6.96
C SER A 181 22.67 -1.22 -7.81
N LEU A 182 23.04 -0.02 -7.31
CA LEU A 182 23.94 0.90 -8.00
C LEU A 182 25.43 0.61 -7.75
N ASP A 183 25.77 -0.31 -6.86
CA ASP A 183 27.15 -0.67 -6.52
C ASP A 183 27.78 -1.55 -7.62
N GLU A 184 28.19 -0.92 -8.72
CA GLU A 184 28.81 -1.58 -9.88
C GLU A 184 30.12 -2.30 -9.49
N ASN A 185 30.89 -1.76 -8.54
CA ASN A 185 32.17 -2.34 -8.15
C ASN A 185 31.96 -3.74 -7.54
N ILE A 186 31.04 -3.87 -6.58
CA ILE A 186 30.72 -5.16 -5.98
C ILE A 186 30.07 -6.09 -7.00
N ARG A 187 29.16 -5.60 -7.86
CA ARG A 187 28.58 -6.43 -8.93
C ARG A 187 29.63 -6.97 -9.89
N GLY A 188 30.57 -6.14 -10.32
CA GLY A 188 31.68 -6.54 -11.18
C GLY A 188 32.57 -7.60 -10.53
N LYS A 189 32.95 -7.39 -9.26
CA LYS A 189 33.73 -8.39 -8.49
C LYS A 189 33.01 -9.73 -8.37
N LEU A 190 31.72 -9.70 -8.01
CA LEU A 190 30.91 -10.91 -7.90
C LEU A 190 30.79 -11.65 -9.24
N ALA A 191 30.71 -10.92 -10.35
CA ALA A 191 30.62 -11.49 -11.70
C ALA A 191 31.95 -12.11 -12.19
N CYS A 192 33.09 -11.75 -11.61
CA CYS A 192 34.39 -12.30 -11.98
C CYS A 192 34.69 -13.67 -11.33
N TYR A 193 33.95 -14.08 -10.30
CA TYR A 193 34.17 -15.38 -9.67
C TYR A 193 33.73 -16.54 -10.59
N PRO A 194 34.46 -17.67 -10.59
CA PRO A 194 34.11 -18.84 -11.40
C PRO A 194 32.71 -19.38 -11.07
N GLU A 195 31.98 -19.87 -12.07
CA GLU A 195 30.66 -20.48 -11.88
C GLU A 195 30.69 -21.70 -10.93
N ALA A 196 31.84 -22.37 -10.84
CA ALA A 196 32.07 -23.48 -9.92
C ALA A 196 31.92 -23.09 -8.43
N VAL A 197 32.03 -21.80 -8.08
CA VAL A 197 31.83 -21.29 -6.71
C VAL A 197 30.37 -21.45 -6.25
N GLY A 198 29.40 -21.31 -7.18
CA GLY A 198 27.97 -21.34 -6.88
C GLY A 198 27.25 -22.63 -7.31
N THR A 199 27.93 -23.51 -8.06
CA THR A 199 27.29 -24.64 -8.76
C THR A 199 27.89 -25.98 -8.32
N PRO A 200 27.25 -26.72 -7.41
CA PRO A 200 27.78 -27.97 -6.84
C PRO A 200 28.11 -29.06 -7.87
N SER A 201 27.40 -29.10 -9.01
CA SER A 201 27.67 -30.09 -10.06
C SER A 201 29.01 -29.91 -10.77
N MET A 202 29.60 -28.71 -10.72
CA MET A 202 30.90 -28.44 -11.33
C MET A 202 32.07 -29.02 -10.52
N LEU A 203 31.82 -29.43 -9.26
CA LEU A 203 32.83 -30.08 -8.41
C LEU A 203 33.31 -31.42 -8.98
N GLU A 204 32.46 -32.11 -9.76
CA GLU A 204 32.80 -33.38 -10.42
C GLU A 204 33.88 -33.22 -11.51
N SER A 205 34.08 -32.00 -12.00
CA SER A 205 35.05 -31.69 -13.06
C SER A 205 36.47 -31.43 -12.55
N ILE A 206 36.64 -31.27 -11.23
CA ILE A 206 37.91 -30.95 -10.58
C ILE A 206 38.78 -32.21 -10.52
N LYS A 207 39.99 -32.13 -11.08
CA LYS A 207 40.84 -33.33 -11.29
C LYS A 207 42.00 -33.42 -10.32
N ASN A 208 42.40 -32.30 -9.72
CA ASN A 208 43.58 -32.25 -8.85
C ASN A 208 43.35 -31.40 -7.58
N ALA A 209 44.24 -31.58 -6.62
CA ALA A 209 44.16 -30.91 -5.32
C ALA A 209 44.44 -29.39 -5.42
N ASP A 210 45.23 -28.95 -6.40
CA ASP A 210 45.55 -27.54 -6.60
C ASP A 210 44.35 -26.75 -7.14
N GLU A 211 43.61 -27.30 -8.11
CA GLU A 211 42.33 -26.74 -8.61
C GLU A 211 41.28 -26.66 -7.49
N MET A 212 41.18 -27.69 -6.65
CA MET A 212 40.29 -27.68 -5.49
C MET A 212 40.68 -26.57 -4.51
N LYS A 213 41.98 -26.41 -4.22
CA LYS A 213 42.47 -25.39 -3.29
C LYS A 213 42.27 -23.97 -3.83
N ASP A 214 42.44 -23.77 -5.13
CA ASP A 214 42.18 -22.49 -5.79
C ASP A 214 40.68 -22.14 -5.78
N LEU A 215 39.82 -23.12 -6.05
CA LEU A 215 38.37 -22.94 -5.92
C LEU A 215 37.95 -22.62 -4.48
N MET A 216 38.49 -23.34 -3.48
CA MET A 216 38.22 -23.05 -2.07
C MET A 216 38.57 -21.61 -1.71
N ARG A 217 39.73 -21.11 -2.17
CA ARG A 217 40.11 -19.70 -1.97
C ARG A 217 39.09 -18.75 -2.58
N HIS A 218 38.62 -19.03 -3.80
CA HIS A 218 37.57 -18.23 -4.42
C HIS A 218 36.24 -18.27 -3.67
N VAL A 219 35.86 -19.42 -3.09
CA VAL A 219 34.67 -19.53 -2.22
C VAL A 219 34.85 -18.69 -0.96
N ASP A 220 35.98 -18.80 -0.28
CA ASP A 220 36.26 -18.07 0.98
C ASP A 220 36.27 -16.54 0.78
N GLU A 221 36.68 -16.07 -0.41
CA GLU A 221 36.64 -14.65 -0.77
C GLU A 221 35.24 -14.18 -1.23
N ALA A 222 34.53 -15.00 -2.00
CA ALA A 222 33.24 -14.64 -2.60
C ALA A 222 32.08 -14.71 -1.59
N GLU A 223 32.10 -15.67 -0.67
CA GLU A 223 31.03 -15.90 0.33
C GLU A 223 30.69 -14.65 1.16
N PRO A 224 31.64 -13.99 1.83
CA PRO A 224 31.33 -12.83 2.65
C PRO A 224 30.83 -11.66 1.81
N LEU A 225 31.42 -11.46 0.63
CA LEU A 225 31.04 -10.40 -0.30
C LEU A 225 29.60 -10.59 -0.80
N ALA A 226 29.25 -11.81 -1.22
CA ALA A 226 27.92 -12.15 -1.71
C ALA A 226 26.88 -12.02 -0.59
N ARG A 227 27.19 -12.50 0.61
CA ARG A 227 26.31 -12.40 1.78
C ARG A 227 26.01 -10.95 2.12
N ASP A 228 27.03 -10.10 2.21
CA ASP A 228 26.87 -8.69 2.56
C ASP A 228 26.12 -7.93 1.46
N TYR A 229 26.39 -8.24 0.19
CA TYR A 229 25.67 -7.67 -0.95
C TYR A 229 24.19 -8.08 -0.95
N CYS A 230 23.88 -9.36 -0.72
CA CYS A 230 22.50 -9.85 -0.61
C CYS A 230 21.75 -9.21 0.55
N LYS A 231 22.41 -8.99 1.69
CA LYS A 231 21.82 -8.26 2.82
C LYS A 231 21.50 -6.81 2.43
N ARG A 232 22.46 -6.09 1.85
CA ARG A 232 22.24 -4.70 1.38
C ARG A 232 21.12 -4.61 0.34
N LEU A 233 21.01 -5.58 -0.57
CA LEU A 233 19.90 -5.66 -1.52
C LEU A 233 18.55 -5.91 -0.82
N ALA A 234 18.50 -6.77 0.19
CA ALA A 234 17.28 -7.00 0.96
C ALA A 234 16.84 -5.73 1.70
N ASP A 235 17.79 -5.01 2.30
CA ASP A 235 17.55 -3.73 2.98
C ASP A 235 17.03 -2.67 1.99
N GLU A 236 17.66 -2.56 0.81
CA GLU A 236 17.19 -1.70 -0.28
C GLU A 236 15.75 -2.03 -0.70
N MET A 237 15.40 -3.32 -0.85
CA MET A 237 14.05 -3.73 -1.19
C MET A 237 13.04 -3.39 -0.10
N MET A 238 13.43 -3.39 1.18
CA MET A 238 12.57 -2.93 2.27
C MET A 238 12.36 -1.42 2.21
N GLU A 239 13.44 -0.66 1.99
CA GLU A 239 13.37 0.80 1.92
C GLU A 239 12.55 1.29 0.73
N ARG A 240 12.70 0.67 -0.46
CA ARG A 240 11.83 0.97 -1.62
C ARG A 240 10.35 0.75 -1.33
N ARG A 241 9.99 -0.26 -0.53
CA ARG A 241 8.60 -0.49 -0.10
C ARG A 241 8.13 0.54 0.92
N ASN A 242 9.02 1.01 1.80
CA ASN A 242 8.73 2.09 2.73
C ASN A 242 8.47 3.40 1.97
N LEU A 243 9.36 3.74 1.06
CA LEU A 243 9.26 4.92 0.20
C LEU A 243 7.95 4.93 -0.60
N GLN A 244 7.56 3.78 -1.17
CA GLN A 244 6.29 3.65 -1.88
C GLN A 244 5.09 4.01 -0.98
N LYS A 245 5.06 3.51 0.26
CA LYS A 245 3.98 3.84 1.22
C LYS A 245 3.96 5.32 1.59
N LEU A 246 5.12 5.92 1.80
CA LEU A 246 5.24 7.34 2.13
C LEU A 246 4.78 8.22 0.96
N LEU A 247 5.10 7.86 -0.28
CA LEU A 247 4.62 8.54 -1.48
C LEU A 247 3.09 8.42 -1.63
N ASP A 248 2.53 7.23 -1.41
CA ASP A 248 1.07 7.02 -1.47
C ASP A 248 0.36 7.86 -0.38
N ALA A 249 0.90 7.90 0.83
CA ALA A 249 0.39 8.75 1.92
C ALA A 249 0.46 10.24 1.56
N MET A 250 1.59 10.68 0.99
CA MET A 250 1.80 12.05 0.54
C MET A 250 0.79 12.44 -0.54
N LEU A 251 0.48 11.56 -1.50
CA LEU A 251 -0.50 11.84 -2.54
C LEU A 251 -1.90 12.09 -1.97
N VAL A 252 -2.32 11.29 -0.99
CA VAL A 252 -3.60 11.49 -0.30
C VAL A 252 -3.60 12.82 0.48
N GLN A 253 -2.52 13.10 1.20
CA GLN A 253 -2.36 14.33 1.98
C GLN A 253 -2.32 15.58 1.12
N VAL A 254 -1.64 15.55 -0.03
CA VAL A 254 -1.60 16.66 -0.99
C VAL A 254 -2.99 16.94 -1.53
N ARG A 255 -3.77 15.91 -1.89
CA ARG A 255 -5.17 16.09 -2.32
C ARG A 255 -6.03 16.73 -1.24
N ALA A 256 -5.96 16.21 -0.01
CA ALA A 256 -6.68 16.78 1.13
C ALA A 256 -6.27 18.24 1.42
N THR A 257 -4.97 18.56 1.26
CA THR A 257 -4.44 19.92 1.42
C THR A 257 -5.00 20.86 0.36
N VAL A 258 -5.07 20.42 -0.91
CA VAL A 258 -5.67 21.19 -2.00
C VAL A 258 -7.15 21.46 -1.72
N ASP A 259 -7.94 20.44 -1.37
CA ASP A 259 -9.37 20.59 -1.06
C ASP A 259 -9.60 21.57 0.11
N HIS A 260 -8.75 21.51 1.13
CA HIS A 260 -8.79 22.43 2.26
C HIS A 260 -8.46 23.87 1.82
N GLN A 261 -7.37 24.06 1.08
CA GLN A 261 -6.95 25.37 0.57
C GLN A 261 -8.01 25.99 -0.36
N GLU A 262 -8.67 25.21 -1.20
CA GLU A 262 -9.78 25.67 -2.04
C GLU A 262 -11.00 26.12 -1.21
N THR A 263 -11.27 25.44 -0.09
CA THR A 263 -12.33 25.83 0.84
C THR A 263 -12.00 27.15 1.54
N VAL A 264 -10.79 27.28 2.08
CA VAL A 264 -10.31 28.52 2.70
C VAL A 264 -10.33 29.68 1.70
N LEU A 265 -9.90 29.45 0.46
CA LEU A 265 -9.93 30.46 -0.60
C LEU A 265 -11.35 30.95 -0.89
N ARG A 266 -12.33 30.04 -0.95
CA ARG A 266 -13.75 30.39 -1.13
C ARG A 266 -14.27 31.24 0.04
N GLU A 267 -13.92 30.90 1.27
CA GLU A 267 -14.33 31.69 2.44
C GLU A 267 -13.71 33.08 2.46
N VAL A 268 -12.42 33.19 2.13
CA VAL A 268 -11.70 34.48 2.04
C VAL A 268 -12.34 35.36 0.98
N LYS A 269 -12.63 34.84 -0.21
CA LYS A 269 -13.34 35.59 -1.27
C LYS A 269 -14.72 36.06 -0.81
N ARG A 270 -15.51 35.20 -0.16
CA ARG A 270 -16.82 35.60 0.38
C ARG A 270 -16.71 36.72 1.41
N LYS A 271 -15.70 36.68 2.29
CA LYS A 271 -15.45 37.75 3.27
C LYS A 271 -15.00 39.04 2.59
N GLU A 272 -14.17 38.94 1.56
CA GLU A 272 -13.74 40.09 0.75
C GLU A 272 -14.95 40.78 0.08
N ASP A 273 -15.84 40.01 -0.52
CA ASP A 273 -17.06 40.52 -1.15
C ASP A 273 -17.98 41.20 -0.13
N GLN A 274 -18.13 40.60 1.07
CA GLN A 274 -18.89 41.22 2.16
C GLN A 274 -18.30 42.56 2.59
N VAL A 275 -16.98 42.61 2.84
CA VAL A 275 -16.30 43.85 3.25
C VAL A 275 -16.43 44.94 2.18
N LYS A 276 -16.36 44.58 0.89
CA LYS A 276 -16.60 45.53 -0.21
C LYS A 276 -18.03 46.06 -0.18
N SER A 277 -19.02 45.18 0.01
CA SER A 277 -20.43 45.59 0.13
C SER A 277 -20.64 46.54 1.30
N ASP A 278 -20.15 46.18 2.49
CA ASP A 278 -20.27 46.99 3.70
C ASP A 278 -19.61 48.36 3.51
N LEU A 279 -18.45 48.42 2.84
CA LEU A 279 -17.76 49.68 2.53
C LEU A 279 -18.60 50.57 1.59
N THR A 280 -19.22 49.98 0.56
CA THR A 280 -20.12 50.75 -0.32
C THR A 280 -21.35 51.27 0.41
N GLU A 281 -21.91 50.48 1.32
CA GLU A 281 -23.04 50.91 2.14
C GLU A 281 -22.63 52.02 3.11
N ILE A 282 -21.47 51.89 3.77
CA ILE A 282 -20.91 52.94 4.64
C ILE A 282 -20.70 54.24 3.86
N HIS A 283 -20.08 54.21 2.67
CA HIS A 283 -19.92 55.42 1.86
C HIS A 283 -21.26 56.07 1.53
N LYS A 284 -22.27 55.28 1.14
CA LYS A 284 -23.62 55.79 0.88
C LYS A 284 -24.24 56.40 2.13
N THR A 285 -24.10 55.75 3.29
CA THR A 285 -24.62 56.30 4.56
C THR A 285 -23.91 57.59 4.93
N LEU A 286 -22.59 57.68 4.72
CA LEU A 286 -21.79 58.88 4.98
C LEU A 286 -22.22 60.05 4.09
N GLU A 287 -22.44 59.81 2.80
CA GLU A 287 -22.96 60.82 1.86
C GLU A 287 -24.38 61.28 2.22
N SER A 288 -25.19 60.39 2.82
CA SER A 288 -26.54 60.72 3.27
C SER A 288 -26.60 61.43 4.63
N LEU A 289 -25.48 61.60 5.34
CA LEU A 289 -25.47 62.30 6.63
C LEU A 289 -25.57 63.83 6.41
N PRO A 290 -26.35 64.55 7.23
CA PRO A 290 -26.41 66.00 7.17
C PRO A 290 -25.07 66.63 7.53
N ASP A 291 -24.64 67.65 6.78
CA ASP A 291 -23.48 68.45 7.15
C ASP A 291 -23.84 69.33 8.36
N LEU A 292 -23.26 69.01 9.53
CA LEU A 292 -23.57 69.66 10.80
C LEU A 292 -22.89 71.03 10.95
N SER A 293 -22.12 71.46 9.94
CA SER A 293 -21.39 72.74 9.93
C SER A 293 -22.32 73.96 10.03
N ASP A 294 -23.60 73.83 9.66
CA ASP A 294 -24.59 74.91 9.64
C ASP A 294 -25.55 74.92 10.85
N ILE A 295 -25.36 74.04 11.86
CA ILE A 295 -26.26 73.98 13.02
C ILE A 295 -25.82 74.98 14.11
N PRO A 296 -26.69 75.88 14.60
CA PRO A 296 -26.38 76.79 15.70
C PRO A 296 -26.07 76.04 16.99
N VAL A 297 -24.96 76.42 17.65
CA VAL A 297 -24.33 75.75 18.81
C VAL A 297 -25.27 75.51 20.01
N ASP A 298 -26.38 76.24 20.12
CA ASP A 298 -27.30 76.22 21.27
C ASP A 298 -28.52 75.28 21.14
N THR A 299 -28.61 74.47 20.08
CA THR A 299 -29.74 73.55 19.87
C THR A 299 -29.36 72.12 20.29
N PRO A 300 -30.14 71.43 21.16
CA PRO A 300 -29.84 70.05 21.52
C PRO A 300 -29.86 69.17 20.27
N LEU A 301 -28.79 68.38 20.07
CA LEU A 301 -28.67 67.52 18.89
C LEU A 301 -29.91 66.62 18.76
N PRO A 302 -30.53 66.56 17.56
CA PRO A 302 -31.63 65.64 17.32
C PRO A 302 -31.17 64.18 17.48
N SER A 303 -32.11 63.28 17.77
CA SER A 303 -31.82 61.84 17.84
C SER A 303 -31.27 61.33 16.50
N LEU A 304 -30.38 60.33 16.55
CA LEU A 304 -29.71 59.77 15.38
C LEU A 304 -30.70 59.46 14.24
N GLU A 305 -31.85 58.89 14.59
CA GLU A 305 -32.96 58.54 13.69
C GLU A 305 -33.53 59.76 12.94
N LYS A 306 -33.63 60.92 13.58
CA LYS A 306 -34.15 62.17 12.99
C LYS A 306 -33.17 62.86 12.05
N LEU A 307 -31.86 62.62 12.21
CA LEU A 307 -30.82 63.14 11.30
C LEU A 307 -30.84 62.42 9.94
N PHE A 308 -31.23 61.14 9.91
CA PHE A 308 -31.37 60.39 8.65
C PHE A 308 -32.65 60.76 7.88
N GLU A 309 -33.70 61.21 8.56
CA GLU A 309 -34.96 61.63 7.92
C GLU A 309 -34.85 63.00 7.22
N SER A 310 -33.96 63.89 7.67
CA SER A 310 -33.83 65.26 7.13
C SER A 310 -33.25 65.34 5.71
N ASN A 311 -32.58 64.30 5.21
CA ASN A 311 -31.91 64.29 3.88
C ASN A 311 -32.72 63.57 2.78
N LEU A 312 -33.98 63.20 3.04
CA LEU A 312 -34.85 62.46 2.12
C LEU A 312 -35.82 63.35 1.30
N ASN A 313 -35.62 64.68 1.28
CA ASN A 313 -36.39 65.63 0.46
C ASN A 313 -35.53 66.28 -0.62
#